data_AF-A0A0A6ZZN3-F1
#
_entry.id   AF-A0A0A6ZZN3-F1
#
_cell.length_a   1.000
_cell.length_b   1.000
_cell.length_c   1.000
_cell.angle_alpha   90.00
_cell.angle_beta   90.00
_cell.angle_gamma   90.00
#
_symmetry.space_group_name_H-M   'P 1'
#
loop_
_entity.id
_entity.type
_entity.pdbx_description
1 polymer ?
#
loop_
_entity_poly.entity_id
_entity_poly.type
_entity_poly.pdbx_seq_one_letter_code
_entity_poly.pdbx_strand_id
1 'polypeptide(L)'
;MIQLPAGATQERTQKVLDQVTDYYLKNEKANVESVFTVNGFSFSGQAQNAGMAFVSLKPWEERSGDENSAEAVIHRAKMELGKIRDGFVIPFNMPAIVELGTATGFDFELIDQAGLGHDALTQARNQLLGMAAQHPASLVSVRPNGLEDTAQFKLEVDR
;
A
#
# COMPACT_ATOMS: atom_id res chain seq x y z
N MET A 1 1.75 -3.50 -1.59
CA MET A 1 2.07 -2.05 -1.65
C MET A 1 2.88 -1.66 -0.43
N ILE A 2 3.85 -0.77 -0.59
CA ILE A 2 4.72 -0.25 0.47
C ILE A 2 4.63 1.29 0.44
N GLN A 3 4.37 1.91 1.58
CA GLN A 3 4.28 3.37 1.71
C GLN A 3 4.98 3.82 2.99
N LEU A 4 6.08 4.55 2.86
CA LEU A 4 6.78 5.18 3.97
C LEU A 4 6.23 6.60 4.24
N PRO A 5 6.50 7.19 5.41
CA PRO A 5 6.14 8.57 5.71
C PRO A 5 6.63 9.59 4.68
N ALA A 6 5.95 10.73 4.59
CA ALA A 6 6.38 11.85 3.76
C ALA A 6 7.84 12.24 4.06
N GLY A 7 8.61 12.50 2.99
CA GLY A 7 10.04 12.85 3.10
C GLY A 7 10.99 11.67 3.30
N ALA A 8 10.50 10.42 3.38
CA ALA A 8 11.40 9.27 3.38
C ALA A 8 12.11 9.13 2.02
N THR A 9 13.42 8.90 2.08
CA THR A 9 14.28 8.74 0.90
C THR A 9 14.11 7.38 0.24
N GLN A 10 14.50 7.28 -1.04
CA GLN A 10 14.51 6.02 -1.78
C GLN A 10 15.29 4.89 -1.10
N GLU A 11 16.38 5.23 -0.38
CA GLU A 11 17.19 4.28 0.38
C GLU A 11 16.41 3.62 1.53
N ARG A 12 15.63 4.41 2.28
CA ARG A 12 14.77 3.90 3.37
C ARG A 12 13.69 2.98 2.80
N THR A 13 13.08 3.38 1.69
CA THR A 13 12.10 2.55 0.98
C THR A 13 12.72 1.23 0.53
N GLN A 14 13.96 1.25 0.02
CA GLN A 14 14.67 0.04 -0.36
C GLN A 14 14.84 -0.91 0.82
N LYS A 15 15.24 -0.41 2.00
CA LYS A 15 15.40 -1.25 3.20
C LYS A 15 14.11 -1.94 3.63
N VAL A 16 12.95 -1.31 3.42
CA VAL A 16 11.65 -1.95 3.68
C VAL A 16 11.33 -2.99 2.59
N LEU A 17 11.60 -2.69 1.32
CA LEU A 17 11.42 -3.64 0.22
C LEU A 17 12.30 -4.89 0.38
N ASP A 18 13.52 -4.73 0.90
CA ASP A 18 14.43 -5.83 1.18
C ASP A 18 13.87 -6.71 2.31
N GLN A 19 13.32 -6.12 3.38
CA GLN A 19 12.63 -6.87 4.45
C GLN A 19 11.42 -7.65 3.93
N VAL A 20 10.62 -7.04 3.05
CA VAL A 20 9.47 -7.70 2.41
C VAL A 20 9.93 -8.88 1.56
N THR A 21 10.96 -8.67 0.73
CA THR A 21 11.55 -9.72 -0.10
C THR A 21 12.08 -10.87 0.75
N ASP A 22 12.83 -10.56 1.80
CA ASP A 22 13.37 -11.55 2.72
C ASP A 22 12.29 -12.37 3.42
N TYR A 23 11.23 -11.72 3.90
CA TYR A 23 10.08 -12.42 4.49
C TYR A 23 9.50 -13.45 3.52
N TYR A 24 9.20 -13.04 2.28
CA TYR A 24 8.57 -13.93 1.31
C TYR A 24 9.50 -15.06 0.88
N LEU A 25 10.78 -14.78 0.64
CA LEU A 25 11.74 -15.79 0.19
C LEU A 25 12.22 -16.74 1.29
N LYS A 26 12.12 -16.35 2.57
CA LYS A 26 12.56 -17.17 3.71
C LYS A 26 11.37 -17.82 4.42
N ASN A 27 10.41 -17.03 4.89
CA ASN A 27 9.31 -17.51 5.72
C ASN A 27 8.19 -18.15 4.89
N GLU A 28 7.96 -17.68 3.66
CA GLU A 28 6.94 -18.21 2.75
C GLU A 28 7.54 -19.03 1.59
N LYS A 29 8.78 -19.52 1.74
CA LYS A 29 9.53 -20.26 0.70
C LYS A 29 8.78 -21.47 0.12
N ALA A 30 7.92 -22.10 0.93
CA ALA A 30 7.09 -23.21 0.46
C ALA A 30 6.10 -22.75 -0.62
N ASN A 31 5.59 -21.51 -0.51
CA ASN A 31 4.53 -20.94 -1.33
C ASN A 31 5.02 -19.98 -2.42
N VAL A 32 6.12 -19.26 -2.18
CA VAL A 32 6.62 -18.21 -3.05
C VAL A 32 7.66 -18.77 -4.01
N GLU A 33 7.48 -18.46 -5.30
CA GLU A 33 8.44 -18.77 -6.36
C GLU A 33 9.45 -17.62 -6.54
N SER A 34 8.94 -16.39 -6.63
CA SER A 34 9.80 -15.21 -6.81
C SER A 34 9.16 -13.94 -6.27
N VAL A 35 10.01 -12.94 -6.01
CA VAL A 35 9.60 -11.60 -5.59
C VAL A 35 10.28 -10.58 -6.49
N PHE A 36 9.50 -9.70 -7.11
CA PHE A 36 9.98 -8.58 -7.90
C PHE A 36 9.53 -7.27 -7.25
N THR A 37 10.49 -6.44 -6.85
CA THR A 37 10.21 -5.16 -6.18
C THR A 37 10.47 -3.97 -7.09
N VAL A 38 9.59 -2.96 -7.00
CA VAL A 38 9.74 -1.66 -7.66
C VAL A 38 9.87 -0.59 -6.58
N ASN A 39 10.96 0.17 -6.62
CA ASN A 39 11.24 1.27 -5.72
C ASN A 39 10.99 2.61 -6.43
N GLY A 40 10.13 3.46 -5.88
CA GLY A 40 9.76 4.75 -6.47
C GLY A 40 8.36 4.79 -7.11
N PHE A 41 7.67 3.65 -7.18
CA PHE A 41 6.33 3.53 -7.78
C PHE A 41 5.43 2.62 -6.95
N SER A 42 4.18 3.04 -6.79
CA SER A 42 3.08 2.22 -6.29
C SER A 42 1.78 2.56 -7.06
N PHE A 43 0.70 1.81 -6.84
CA PHE A 43 -0.61 2.18 -7.42
C PHE A 43 -1.16 3.51 -6.88
N SER A 44 -0.60 4.03 -5.78
CA SER A 44 -0.98 5.33 -5.20
C SER A 44 -0.15 6.51 -5.73
N GLY A 45 0.87 6.25 -6.57
CA GLY A 45 1.65 7.29 -7.21
C GLY A 45 3.15 6.99 -7.34
N GLN A 46 3.89 7.99 -7.82
CA GLN A 46 5.35 7.96 -7.94
C GLN A 46 6.00 8.87 -6.90
N ALA A 47 6.83 8.31 -6.02
CA ALA A 47 7.55 9.06 -4.99
C ALA A 47 8.69 8.21 -4.39
N GLN A 48 9.70 8.87 -3.84
CA GLN A 48 10.82 8.19 -3.17
C GLN A 48 10.39 7.32 -1.97
N ASN A 49 9.28 7.67 -1.32
CA ASN A 49 8.71 6.94 -0.18
C ASN A 49 7.69 5.86 -0.59
N ALA A 50 7.50 5.62 -1.89
CA ALA A 50 6.53 4.66 -2.42
C ALA A 50 7.23 3.43 -3.03
N GLY A 51 6.65 2.25 -2.84
CA GLY A 51 7.15 1.02 -3.43
C GLY A 51 6.09 -0.06 -3.64
N MET A 52 6.43 -1.05 -4.43
CA MET A 52 5.59 -2.21 -4.71
C MET A 52 6.42 -3.48 -4.74
N ALA A 53 5.82 -4.60 -4.34
CA ALA A 53 6.36 -5.93 -4.50
C ALA A 53 5.32 -6.80 -5.21
N PHE A 54 5.73 -7.44 -6.30
CA PHE A 54 5.00 -8.47 -7.01
C PHE A 54 5.52 -9.82 -6.53
N VAL A 55 4.65 -10.59 -5.89
CA VAL A 55 5.00 -11.90 -5.33
C VAL A 55 4.36 -12.95 -6.23
N SER A 56 5.20 -13.70 -6.94
CA SER A 56 4.76 -14.85 -7.73
C SER A 56 4.71 -16.07 -6.82
N LEU A 57 3.54 -16.69 -6.73
CA LEU A 57 3.34 -17.94 -6.00
C LEU A 57 3.66 -19.12 -6.91
N LYS A 58 4.07 -20.23 -6.29
CA LYS A 58 4.24 -21.51 -6.98
C LYS A 58 2.93 -22.03 -7.58
N PRO A 59 3.00 -22.97 -8.55
CA PRO A 59 1.83 -23.67 -9.05
C PRO A 59 0.96 -24.25 -7.92
N TRP A 60 -0.35 -24.35 -8.14
CA TRP A 60 -1.29 -24.81 -7.11
C TRP A 60 -0.99 -26.25 -6.66
N GLU A 61 -0.46 -27.07 -7.56
CA GLU A 61 -0.08 -28.46 -7.33
C GLU A 61 1.06 -28.58 -6.29
N GLU A 62 1.87 -27.54 -6.14
CA GLU A 62 2.98 -27.48 -5.17
C GLU A 62 2.57 -26.80 -3.84
N ARG A 63 1.33 -26.31 -3.75
CA ARG A 63 0.78 -25.56 -2.61
C ARG A 63 -0.51 -26.21 -2.09
N SER A 64 -0.40 -27.45 -1.64
CA SER A 64 -1.53 -28.19 -1.07
C SER A 64 -1.97 -27.63 0.29
N GLY A 65 -3.27 -27.71 0.59
CA GLY A 65 -3.84 -27.25 1.86
C GLY A 65 -4.28 -25.79 1.85
N ASP A 66 -5.35 -25.50 2.59
CA ASP A 66 -5.96 -24.16 2.67
C ASP A 66 -4.99 -23.12 3.27
N GLU A 67 -4.03 -23.57 4.10
CA GLU A 67 -2.97 -22.75 4.67
C GLU A 67 -1.97 -22.22 3.63
N ASN A 68 -1.92 -22.82 2.44
CA ASN A 68 -1.03 -22.44 1.35
C ASN A 68 -1.77 -21.66 0.24
N SER A 69 -3.04 -21.33 0.48
CA SER A 69 -3.81 -20.39 -0.34
C SER A 69 -3.19 -18.99 -0.37
N ALA A 70 -3.50 -18.21 -1.40
CA ALA A 70 -3.03 -16.84 -1.51
C ALA A 70 -3.56 -15.98 -0.35
N GLU A 71 -4.80 -16.21 0.06
CA GLU A 71 -5.46 -15.54 1.18
C GLU A 71 -4.75 -15.83 2.50
N ALA A 72 -4.36 -17.09 2.75
CA ALA A 72 -3.64 -17.48 3.95
C ALA A 72 -2.23 -16.86 4.00
N VAL A 73 -1.50 -16.87 2.87
CA VAL A 73 -0.21 -16.20 2.73
C VAL A 73 -0.34 -14.69 2.99
N ILE A 74 -1.36 -14.04 2.42
CA ILE A 74 -1.65 -12.62 2.64
C ILE A 74 -1.94 -12.35 4.12
N HIS A 75 -2.70 -13.21 4.78
CA HIS A 75 -3.03 -13.04 6.20
C HIS A 75 -1.77 -13.08 7.08
N ARG A 76 -0.90 -14.09 6.89
CA ARG A 76 0.38 -14.18 7.61
C ARG A 76 1.30 -13.00 7.30
N ALA A 77 1.39 -12.61 6.03
CA ALA A 77 2.19 -11.46 5.61
C ALA A 77 1.69 -10.16 6.25
N LYS A 78 0.37 -9.94 6.35
CA LYS A 78 -0.20 -8.78 7.04
C LYS A 78 0.21 -8.73 8.52
N MET A 79 0.19 -9.87 9.20
CA MET A 79 0.59 -9.94 10.62
C MET A 79 2.09 -9.68 10.82
N GLU A 80 2.94 -10.22 9.96
CA GLU A 80 4.39 -10.07 10.12
C GLU A 80 4.89 -8.71 9.63
N LEU A 81 4.53 -8.33 8.40
CA LEU A 81 4.99 -7.08 7.79
C LEU A 81 4.33 -5.85 8.42
N GLY A 82 3.18 -6.02 9.08
CA GLY A 82 2.56 -4.98 9.90
C GLY A 82 3.39 -4.56 11.11
N LYS A 83 4.44 -5.32 11.48
CA LYS A 83 5.39 -4.96 12.54
C LYS A 83 6.45 -3.95 12.09
N ILE A 84 6.58 -3.72 10.78
CA ILE A 84 7.53 -2.75 10.22
C ILE A 84 7.09 -1.35 10.67
N ARG A 85 7.93 -0.69 11.47
CA ARG A 85 7.62 0.64 12.03
C ARG A 85 7.85 1.77 11.03
N ASP A 86 8.71 1.56 10.05
CA ASP A 86 9.18 2.62 9.16
C ASP A 86 8.23 2.93 7.99
N GLY A 87 7.12 2.21 7.86
CA GLY A 87 6.12 2.43 6.82
C GLY A 87 5.01 1.38 6.85
N PHE A 88 3.98 1.61 6.04
CA PHE A 88 2.87 0.68 5.87
C PHE A 88 3.18 -0.31 4.74
N VAL A 89 3.04 -1.59 5.05
CA VAL A 89 3.07 -2.66 4.06
C VAL A 89 1.69 -3.30 3.99
N ILE A 90 1.06 -3.22 2.82
CA ILE A 90 -0.30 -3.71 2.59
C ILE A 90 -0.24 -4.79 1.50
N PRO A 91 -0.24 -6.07 1.88
CA PRO A 91 -0.46 -7.19 0.97
C PRO A 91 -1.94 -7.32 0.64
N PHE A 92 -2.25 -7.53 -0.64
CA PHE A 92 -3.60 -7.81 -1.12
C PHE A 92 -3.51 -8.64 -2.41
N ASN A 93 -4.59 -9.34 -2.75
CA ASN A 93 -4.71 -10.06 -4.00
C ASN A 93 -5.37 -9.14 -5.04
N MET A 94 -4.97 -9.24 -6.31
CA MET A 94 -5.67 -8.52 -7.38
C MET A 94 -7.02 -9.19 -7.66
N PRO A 95 -8.04 -8.44 -8.08
CA PRO A 95 -9.31 -9.03 -8.49
C PRO A 95 -9.14 -9.90 -9.74
N ALA A 96 -10.08 -10.83 -9.95
CA ALA A 96 -10.02 -11.81 -11.04
C ALA A 96 -10.08 -11.19 -12.45
N ILE A 97 -10.62 -9.98 -12.59
CA ILE A 97 -10.67 -9.22 -13.83
C ILE A 97 -9.92 -7.91 -13.59
N VAL A 98 -8.72 -7.80 -14.16
CA VAL A 98 -7.80 -6.67 -13.92
C VAL A 98 -8.41 -5.33 -14.36
N GLU A 99 -9.29 -5.33 -15.37
CA GLU A 99 -9.99 -4.12 -15.84
C GLU A 99 -11.04 -3.57 -14.85
N LEU A 100 -11.44 -4.36 -13.83
CA LEU A 100 -12.37 -3.89 -12.79
C LEU A 100 -11.67 -3.14 -11.65
N GLY A 101 -10.34 -3.02 -11.70
CA GLY A 101 -9.54 -2.27 -10.74
C GLY A 101 -8.41 -3.07 -10.12
N THR A 102 -7.61 -2.41 -9.29
CA THR A 102 -6.46 -3.02 -8.61
C THR A 102 -6.77 -3.48 -7.19
N ALA A 103 -7.95 -3.17 -6.66
CA ALA A 103 -8.41 -3.56 -5.34
C ALA A 103 -9.90 -3.97 -5.35
N THR A 104 -10.27 -4.91 -4.49
CA THR A 104 -11.68 -5.29 -4.26
C THR A 104 -12.35 -4.32 -3.29
N GLY A 105 -13.63 -3.99 -3.53
CA GLY A 105 -14.43 -3.15 -2.65
C GLY A 105 -15.18 -2.08 -3.43
N PHE A 106 -15.15 -0.85 -2.92
CA PHE A 106 -15.67 0.34 -3.57
C PHE A 106 -14.55 1.31 -3.90
N ASP A 107 -14.82 2.21 -4.84
CA ASP A 107 -14.00 3.38 -5.11
C ASP A 107 -14.83 4.65 -4.84
N PHE A 108 -14.20 5.71 -4.35
CA PHE A 108 -14.88 6.92 -3.89
C PHE A 108 -14.01 8.16 -4.11
N GLU A 109 -14.59 9.15 -4.79
CA GLU A 109 -13.95 10.45 -5.04
C GLU A 109 -14.59 11.53 -4.15
N LEU A 110 -13.77 12.18 -3.32
CA LEU A 110 -14.20 13.34 -2.54
C LEU A 110 -13.90 14.63 -3.32
N ILE A 111 -14.92 15.43 -3.58
CA ILE A 111 -14.84 16.59 -4.48
C ILE A 111 -15.06 17.89 -3.71
N ASP A 112 -14.17 18.86 -3.93
CA ASP A 112 -14.39 20.26 -3.55
C ASP A 112 -15.24 20.97 -4.62
N GLN A 113 -16.54 21.11 -4.36
CA GLN A 113 -17.47 21.77 -5.29
C GLN A 113 -17.53 23.31 -5.12
N ALA A 114 -17.04 23.83 -4.00
CA ALA A 114 -17.14 25.26 -3.67
C ALA A 114 -15.80 26.00 -3.85
N GLY A 115 -14.73 25.30 -4.22
CA GLY A 115 -13.39 25.89 -4.38
C GLY A 115 -12.77 26.31 -3.05
N LEU A 116 -13.00 25.55 -1.99
CA LEU A 116 -12.45 25.77 -0.65
C LEU A 116 -10.92 25.57 -0.59
N GLY A 117 -10.36 24.84 -1.56
CA GLY A 117 -8.93 24.63 -1.71
C GLY A 117 -8.40 23.38 -1.02
N HIS A 118 -7.11 23.11 -1.24
CA HIS A 118 -6.43 21.86 -0.89
C HIS A 118 -6.50 21.51 0.61
N ASP A 119 -6.21 22.48 1.49
CA ASP A 119 -6.19 22.24 2.94
C ASP A 119 -7.58 21.86 3.48
N ALA A 120 -8.62 22.54 2.99
CA ALA A 120 -10.00 22.27 3.40
C ALA A 120 -10.46 20.89 2.92
N LEU A 121 -10.15 20.52 1.67
CA LEU A 121 -10.46 19.21 1.12
C LEU A 121 -9.72 18.09 1.86
N THR A 122 -8.44 18.30 2.21
CA THR A 122 -7.63 17.35 2.98
C THR A 122 -8.18 17.14 4.39
N GLN A 123 -8.65 18.19 5.05
CA GLN A 123 -9.32 18.09 6.35
C GLN A 123 -10.63 17.28 6.25
N ALA A 124 -11.46 17.57 5.24
CA ALA A 124 -12.71 16.85 5.01
C ALA A 124 -12.46 15.35 4.73
N ARG A 125 -11.43 15.02 3.94
CA ARG A 125 -10.97 13.64 3.70
C ARG A 125 -10.62 12.93 5.01
N ASN A 126 -9.81 13.56 5.86
CA ASN A 126 -9.39 12.96 7.12
C ASN A 126 -10.56 12.79 8.10
N GLN A 127 -11.51 13.74 8.11
CA GLN A 127 -12.75 13.62 8.88
C GLN A 127 -13.59 12.42 8.39
N LEU A 128 -13.79 12.28 7.08
CA LEU A 128 -14.50 11.16 6.48
C LEU A 128 -13.86 9.82 6.86
N LEU A 129 -12.53 9.70 6.75
CA LEU A 129 -11.79 8.50 7.13
C LEU A 129 -11.91 8.19 8.62
N GLY A 130 -11.84 9.22 9.47
CA GLY A 130 -12.03 9.09 10.92
C GLY A 130 -13.45 8.63 11.29
N MET A 131 -14.48 9.09 10.57
CA MET A 131 -15.86 8.63 10.72
C MET A 131 -16.02 7.19 10.21
N ALA A 132 -15.46 6.86 9.05
CA ALA A 132 -15.52 5.53 8.47
C ALA A 132 -14.93 4.46 9.41
N ALA A 133 -13.83 4.78 10.08
CA ALA A 133 -13.19 3.90 11.06
C ALA A 133 -14.09 3.56 12.27
N GLN A 134 -15.12 4.37 12.56
CA GLN A 134 -16.08 4.13 13.66
C GLN A 134 -17.17 3.12 13.28
N HIS A 135 -17.23 2.68 12.01
CA HIS A 135 -18.23 1.73 11.53
C HIS A 135 -17.61 0.40 11.04
N PRO A 136 -16.85 -0.33 11.89
CA PRO A 136 -16.13 -1.54 11.48
C PRO A 136 -17.04 -2.71 11.08
N ALA A 137 -18.33 -2.66 11.45
CA ALA A 137 -19.32 -3.67 11.06
C ALA A 137 -19.72 -3.59 9.58
N SER A 138 -19.56 -2.43 8.94
CA SER A 138 -19.95 -2.20 7.55
C SER A 138 -18.78 -1.75 6.65
N LEU A 139 -17.73 -1.16 7.22
CA LEU A 139 -16.59 -0.63 6.49
C LEU A 139 -15.30 -1.27 6.97
N VAL A 140 -14.48 -1.75 6.04
CA VAL A 140 -13.21 -2.42 6.32
C VAL A 140 -12.13 -1.86 5.41
N SER A 141 -10.96 -1.53 5.98
CA SER A 141 -9.76 -1.10 5.24
C SER A 141 -9.97 0.13 4.33
N VAL A 142 -10.84 1.06 4.74
CA VAL A 142 -11.03 2.36 4.06
C VAL A 142 -9.73 3.18 4.20
N ARG A 143 -9.24 3.69 3.07
CA ARG A 143 -7.95 4.37 2.98
C ARG A 143 -7.98 5.42 1.86
N PRO A 144 -7.18 6.49 1.96
CA PRO A 144 -7.05 7.45 0.87
C PRO A 144 -6.31 6.82 -0.32
N ASN A 145 -6.65 7.24 -1.53
CA ASN A 145 -5.92 6.91 -2.75
C ASN A 145 -5.13 8.15 -3.21
N GLY A 146 -3.86 8.25 -2.79
CA GLY A 146 -3.00 9.38 -3.12
C GLY A 146 -1.78 9.47 -2.19
N LEU A 147 -0.96 10.49 -2.41
CA LEU A 147 0.19 10.81 -1.56
C LEU A 147 -0.18 11.94 -0.60
N GLU A 148 0.33 11.87 0.63
CA GLU A 148 0.24 12.97 1.59
C GLU A 148 1.15 14.13 1.17
N ASP A 149 0.82 15.33 1.67
CA ASP A 149 1.66 16.50 1.48
C ASP A 149 3.08 16.27 2.02
N THR A 150 4.04 16.84 1.31
CA THR A 150 5.46 16.73 1.63
C THR A 150 6.07 18.10 1.84
N ALA A 151 7.09 18.19 2.70
CA ALA A 151 7.85 19.41 2.85
C ALA A 151 8.55 19.77 1.52
N GLN A 152 8.38 21.01 1.07
CA GLN A 152 8.98 21.51 -0.16
C GLN A 152 9.95 22.65 0.14
N PHE A 153 11.02 22.72 -0.66
CA PHE A 153 11.94 23.85 -0.62
C PHE A 153 11.63 24.81 -1.76
N LYS A 154 11.12 26.00 -1.42
CA LYS A 154 10.84 27.06 -2.39
C LYS A 154 12.05 27.99 -2.48
N LEU A 155 12.69 28.05 -3.65
CA LEU A 155 13.75 29.01 -3.93
C LEU A 155 13.14 30.26 -4.58
N GLU A 156 13.20 31.39 -3.87
CA GLU A 156 12.83 32.69 -4.40
C GLU A 156 14.10 33.44 -4.81
N VAL A 157 14.19 33.84 -6.07
CA VAL A 157 15.33 34.58 -6.63
C VAL A 157 14.85 35.99 -6.94
N ASP A 158 15.41 36.97 -6.23
CA ASP A 158 15.17 38.39 -6.50
C ASP A 158 15.91 38.82 -7.79
N ARG A 159 15.30 39.74 -8.55
CA ARG A 159 15.81 40.18 -9.85
C ARG A 159 16.80 41.34 -9.75
#